data_AF-A0A848U9C7-F1
#
_entry.id   AF-A0A848U9C7-F1
#
_cell.length_a   1.000
_cell.length_b   1.000
_cell.length_c   1.000
_cell.angle_alpha   90.00
_cell.angle_beta   90.00
_cell.angle_gamma   90.00
#
_symmetry.space_group_name_H-M   'P 1'
#
loop_
_entity.id
_entity.type
_entity.pdbx_description
1 polymer ?
#
loop_
_entity_poly.entity_id
_entity_poly.type
_entity_poly.pdbx_seq_one_letter_code
_entity_poly.pdbx_strand_id
1 'polypeptide(L)'
;MRNYMARLGLNRRAPQKEIRQAIADAMAGTGELHIIRDADSVLSVTVTRAYYERVHLQFDAIHAALPCLGRPGSVDTHHWMDRVVEFATEPPEHPQRGRRQDGPTRQTE
;
A
#
# COMPACT_ATOMS: atom_id res chain seq x y z
N MET A 1 -2.24 8.33 2.38
CA MET A 1 -1.13 8.74 1.47
C MET A 1 -0.47 7.46 0.96
N ARG A 2 -0.31 7.29 -0.36
CA ARG A 2 0.05 5.98 -0.93
C ARG A 2 1.52 5.61 -0.68
N ASN A 3 1.80 4.31 -0.62
CA ASN A 3 3.18 3.79 -0.53
C ASN A 3 3.82 3.68 -1.93
N TYR A 4 4.36 4.79 -2.44
CA TYR A 4 4.97 4.86 -3.77
C TYR A 4 6.23 3.99 -3.89
N MET A 5 7.03 3.84 -2.83
CA MET A 5 8.21 2.96 -2.85
C MET A 5 7.80 1.50 -3.06
N ALA A 6 6.79 1.01 -2.34
CA ALA A 6 6.28 -0.34 -2.52
C ALA A 6 5.72 -0.58 -3.92
N ARG A 7 4.99 0.41 -4.46
CA ARG A 7 4.45 0.34 -5.83
C ARG A 7 5.53 0.31 -6.92
N LEU A 8 6.67 0.95 -6.67
CA LEU A 8 7.85 0.87 -7.54
C LEU A 8 8.71 -0.37 -7.29
N GLY A 9 8.33 -1.24 -6.34
CA GLY A 9 9.11 -2.42 -5.95
C GLY A 9 10.43 -2.07 -5.26
N LEU A 10 10.54 -0.87 -4.68
CA LEU A 10 11.77 -0.34 -4.11
C LEU A 10 11.83 -0.49 -2.59
N ASN A 11 13.05 -0.65 -2.09
CA ASN A 11 13.33 -0.47 -0.67
C ASN A 11 13.10 1.00 -0.27
N ARG A 12 12.59 1.23 0.93
CA ARG A 12 12.36 2.57 1.50
C ARG A 12 13.62 3.46 1.54
N ARG A 13 14.81 2.84 1.56
CA ARG A 13 16.10 3.54 1.53
C ARG A 13 16.78 3.54 0.16
N ALA A 14 16.05 3.21 -0.91
CA ALA A 14 16.61 3.20 -2.25
C ALA A 14 17.29 4.55 -2.59
N PRO A 15 18.49 4.52 -3.17
CA PRO A 15 19.17 5.74 -3.60
C PRO A 15 18.40 6.43 -4.72
N GLN A 16 18.57 7.74 -4.85
CA GLN A 16 17.84 8.55 -5.83
C GLN A 16 17.99 8.03 -7.27
N LYS A 17 19.15 7.44 -7.60
CA LYS A 17 19.41 6.85 -8.91
C LYS A 17 18.47 5.67 -9.21
N GLU A 18 18.28 4.77 -8.24
CA GLU A 18 17.38 3.62 -8.39
C GLU A 18 15.92 4.06 -8.47
N ILE A 19 15.52 5.07 -7.69
CA ILE A 19 14.18 5.63 -7.73
C ILE A 19 13.85 6.20 -9.12
N ARG A 20 14.77 7.01 -9.69
CA ARG A 20 14.58 7.57 -11.03
C ARG A 20 14.49 6.48 -12.10
N GLN A 21 15.32 5.45 -11.99
CA GLN A 21 15.29 4.32 -12.92
C GLN A 21 13.94 3.59 -12.85
N ALA A 22 13.48 3.24 -11.65
CA ALA A 22 12.21 2.55 -11.46
C ALA A 22 11.01 3.38 -11.96
N ILE A 23 11.03 4.70 -11.77
CA ILE A 23 10.01 5.60 -12.32
C ILE A 23 10.05 5.59 -13.85
N ALA A 24 11.23 5.69 -14.46
CA ALA A 24 11.38 5.65 -15.92
C ALA A 24 10.88 4.32 -16.50
N ASP A 25 11.25 3.20 -15.88
CA ASP A 25 10.82 1.85 -16.28
C ASP A 25 9.30 1.70 -16.14
N ALA A 26 8.72 2.22 -15.05
CA ALA A 26 7.29 2.18 -14.82
C ALA A 26 6.52 3.06 -15.84
N MET A 27 7.04 4.24 -16.17
CA MET A 27 6.43 5.14 -17.18
C MET A 27 6.43 4.54 -18.60
N ALA A 28 7.37 3.65 -18.90
CA ALA A 28 7.40 2.93 -20.18
C ALA A 28 6.34 1.81 -20.26
N GLY A 29 5.74 1.42 -19.14
CA GLY A 29 4.63 0.48 -19.07
C GLY A 29 3.27 1.11 -19.42
N THR A 30 2.25 0.27 -19.60
CA THR A 30 0.88 0.70 -19.94
C THR A 30 -0.05 0.87 -18.72
N GLY A 31 0.43 0.58 -17.51
CA GLY A 31 -0.37 0.58 -16.28
C GLY A 31 -0.17 1.82 -15.40
N GLU A 32 -1.25 2.30 -14.78
CA GLU A 32 -1.24 3.25 -13.66
C GLU A 32 -0.40 4.54 -13.82
N LEU A 33 -0.30 5.10 -15.03
CA LEU A 33 0.51 6.31 -15.32
C LEU A 33 0.27 7.50 -14.38
N HIS A 34 -0.97 7.70 -13.93
CA HIS A 34 -1.29 8.77 -12.97
C HIS A 34 -0.57 8.58 -11.63
N ILE A 35 -0.51 7.35 -11.13
CA ILE A 35 0.18 7.01 -9.88
C ILE A 35 1.69 7.16 -10.03
N ILE A 36 2.25 6.80 -11.18
CA ILE A 36 3.68 6.92 -11.44
C ILE A 36 4.08 8.40 -11.52
N ARG A 37 3.25 9.25 -12.13
CA ARG A 37 3.45 10.71 -12.14
C ARG A 37 3.38 11.30 -10.74
N ASP A 38 2.42 10.87 -9.92
CA ASP A 38 2.37 11.29 -8.52
C ASP A 38 3.62 10.85 -7.76
N ALA A 39 4.07 9.61 -7.96
CA ALA A 39 5.29 9.07 -7.36
C ALA A 39 6.52 9.90 -7.77
N ASP A 40 6.65 10.28 -9.04
CA ASP A 40 7.73 11.14 -9.52
C ASP A 40 7.70 12.52 -8.84
N SER A 41 6.53 13.16 -8.78
CA SER A 41 6.38 14.47 -8.13
C SER A 41 6.76 14.46 -6.64
N VAL A 42 6.56 13.34 -5.96
CA VAL A 42 6.84 13.19 -4.52
C VAL A 42 8.27 12.73 -4.27
N LEU A 43 8.79 11.77 -5.04
CA LEU A 43 10.07 11.10 -4.76
C LEU A 43 11.27 11.71 -5.49
N SER A 44 11.06 12.48 -6.56
CA SER A 44 12.16 13.11 -7.33
C SER A 44 12.64 14.43 -6.74
N VAL A 45 11.81 15.10 -5.92
CA VAL A 45 12.16 16.35 -5.23
C VAL A 45 12.60 16.06 -3.80
N THR A 46 13.79 16.53 -3.40
CA THR A 46 14.40 16.19 -2.10
C THR A 46 13.54 16.57 -0.90
N VAL A 47 12.90 17.74 -0.94
CA VAL A 47 12.09 18.25 0.18
C VAL A 47 10.82 17.43 0.36
N THR A 48 10.11 17.15 -0.74
CA THR A 48 8.88 16.33 -0.71
C THR A 48 9.19 14.89 -0.36
N ARG A 49 10.32 14.35 -0.82
CA ARG A 49 10.82 13.02 -0.45
C ARG A 49 11.09 12.92 1.04
N ALA A 50 11.79 13.89 1.63
CA ALA A 50 12.05 13.90 3.07
C ALA A 50 10.75 13.99 3.89
N TYR A 51 9.75 14.75 3.41
CA TYR A 51 8.43 14.77 4.02
C TYR A 51 7.72 13.42 3.91
N TYR A 52 7.71 12.82 2.72
CA TYR A 52 7.16 11.49 2.47
C TYR A 52 7.77 10.43 3.39
N GLU A 53 9.11 10.42 3.53
CA GLU A 53 9.83 9.48 4.39
C GLU A 53 9.46 9.65 5.88
N ARG A 54 9.35 10.90 6.36
CA ARG A 54 8.91 11.18 7.74
C ARG A 54 7.48 10.71 8.00
N VAL A 55 6.58 10.95 7.06
CA VAL A 55 5.18 10.54 7.19
C VAL A 55 5.09 9.03 7.23
N HIS A 56 5.77 8.31 6.32
CA HIS A 56 5.80 6.84 6.33
C HIS A 56 6.39 6.27 7.62
N LEU A 57 7.42 6.90 8.20
CA LEU A 57 7.96 6.48 9.50
C LEU A 57 6.93 6.60 10.63
N GLN A 58 6.12 7.66 10.64
CA GLN A 58 5.03 7.82 11.62
C GLN A 58 3.99 6.71 11.45
N PHE A 59 3.63 6.38 10.20
CA PHE A 59 2.72 5.28 9.93
C PHE A 59 3.26 3.92 10.37
N ASP A 60 4.55 3.66 10.17
CA ASP A 60 5.17 2.43 10.68
C ASP A 60 5.07 2.32 12.20
N ALA A 61 5.32 3.43 12.91
CA ALA A 61 5.22 3.46 14.36
C ALA A 61 3.78 3.21 14.83
N ILE A 62 2.78 3.80 14.16
CA ILE A 62 1.36 3.56 14.43
C ILE A 62 0.99 2.10 14.14
N HIS A 63 1.41 1.58 12.98
CA HIS A 63 1.15 0.20 12.59
C HIS A 63 1.75 -0.80 13.59
N ALA A 64 2.98 -0.57 14.03
CA ALA A 64 3.65 -1.38 15.06
C ALA A 64 2.92 -1.34 16.42
N ALA A 65 2.18 -0.27 16.70
CA ALA A 65 1.40 -0.11 17.93
C ALA A 65 -0.01 -0.73 17.85
N LEU A 66 -0.52 -1.08 16.66
CA LEU A 66 -1.86 -1.66 16.49
C LEU A 66 -2.12 -2.92 17.34
N PRO A 67 -1.18 -3.86 17.52
CA PRO A 67 -1.41 -5.01 18.39
C PRO A 67 -1.74 -4.62 19.85
N CYS A 68 -1.33 -3.43 20.30
CA CYS A 68 -1.69 -2.92 21.63
C CYS A 68 -3.17 -2.54 21.73
N LEU A 69 -3.83 -2.17 20.61
CA LEU A 69 -5.25 -1.85 20.56
C LEU A 69 -6.15 -3.10 20.64
N GLY A 70 -5.60 -4.29 20.44
CA GLY A 70 -6.33 -5.57 20.60
C GLY A 70 -6.40 -6.06 22.05
N ARG A 71 -5.85 -5.33 23.03
CA ARG A 71 -5.83 -5.76 24.44
C ARG A 71 -7.18 -5.49 25.13
N PRO A 72 -7.60 -6.28 26.13
CA PRO A 72 -8.81 -6.01 26.90
C PRO A 72 -8.79 -4.59 27.50
N GLY A 73 -9.86 -3.83 27.31
CA GLY A 73 -9.99 -2.45 27.79
C GLY A 73 -9.41 -1.38 26.86
N SER A 74 -8.84 -1.77 25.72
CA SER A 74 -8.43 -0.84 24.67
C SER A 74 -9.65 -0.33 23.90
N VAL A 75 -9.63 0.95 23.50
CA VAL A 75 -10.66 1.54 22.65
C VAL A 75 -9.98 2.22 21.46
N ASP A 76 -10.27 1.75 20.25
CA ASP A 76 -9.79 2.38 19.01
C ASP A 76 -10.65 3.61 18.66
N THR A 77 -10.55 4.64 19.50
CA THR A 77 -11.32 5.89 19.36
C THR A 77 -11.06 6.65 18.06
N HIS A 78 -9.94 6.37 17.39
CA HIS A 78 -9.49 7.10 16.20
C HIS A 78 -9.50 6.23 14.94
N HIS A 79 -10.05 5.01 15.01
CA HIS A 79 -10.14 4.05 13.92
C HIS A 79 -8.78 3.81 13.24
N TRP A 80 -7.73 3.66 14.05
CA TRP A 80 -6.37 3.43 13.56
C TRP A 80 -6.25 2.13 12.77
N MET A 81 -7.03 1.10 13.12
CA MET A 81 -7.04 -0.16 12.38
C MET A 81 -7.47 0.02 10.92
N ASP A 82 -8.41 0.93 10.65
CA ASP A 82 -8.90 1.22 9.30
C ASP A 82 -7.96 2.15 8.53
N ARG A 83 -7.29 3.07 9.24
CA ARG A 83 -6.46 4.13 8.62
C ARG A 83 -5.11 3.67 8.12
N VAL A 84 -4.55 2.57 8.65
CA VAL A 84 -3.24 2.07 8.21
C VAL A 84 -3.28 1.35 6.86
N VAL A 85 -4.46 0.93 6.38
CA VAL A 85 -4.63 0.15 5.14
C VAL A 85 -4.14 0.93 3.91
N GLU A 86 -4.27 2.26 3.90
CA GLU A 86 -3.80 3.12 2.81
C GLU A 86 -2.27 3.10 2.60
N PHE A 87 -1.54 2.59 3.58
CA PHE A 87 -0.07 2.56 3.64
C PHE A 87 0.50 1.14 3.54
N ALA A 88 -0.38 0.12 3.57
CA ALA A 88 0.00 -1.27 3.45
C ALA A 88 0.76 -1.53 2.15
N THR A 89 1.79 -2.36 2.25
CA THR A 89 2.67 -2.77 1.15
C THR A 89 2.01 -3.80 0.22
N GLU A 90 0.91 -4.41 0.63
CA GLU A 90 0.14 -5.34 -0.20
C GLU A 90 -1.02 -4.61 -0.88
N PRO A 91 -1.27 -4.85 -2.18
CA PRO A 91 -2.55 -4.48 -2.75
C PRO A 91 -3.64 -5.18 -1.93
N PRO A 92 -4.79 -4.54 -1.65
CA PRO A 92 -5.88 -5.23 -0.98
C PRO A 92 -6.15 -6.50 -1.79
N GLU A 93 -5.99 -7.67 -1.16
CA GLU A 93 -6.45 -8.90 -1.76
C GLU A 93 -7.91 -8.65 -2.12
N HIS A 94 -8.21 -8.61 -3.42
CA HIS A 94 -9.59 -8.67 -3.85
C HIS A 94 -10.14 -9.90 -3.15
N PRO A 95 -11.16 -9.79 -2.27
CA PRO A 95 -11.83 -10.99 -1.83
C PRO A 95 -12.31 -11.64 -3.10
N GLN A 96 -11.73 -12.80 -3.42
CA GLN A 96 -12.17 -13.65 -4.51
C GLN A 96 -13.67 -13.79 -4.27
N ARG A 97 -14.48 -13.10 -5.08
CA ARG A 97 -15.92 -13.31 -5.10
C ARG A 97 -16.05 -14.80 -5.27
N GLY A 98 -16.49 -15.46 -4.20
CA GLY A 98 -16.57 -16.90 -4.14
C GLY A 98 -17.16 -17.39 -5.43
N ARG A 99 -16.41 -18.24 -6.13
CA ARG A 99 -17.01 -19.14 -7.11
C ARG A 99 -18.22 -19.73 -6.41
N ARG A 100 -19.42 -19.35 -6.85
CA ARG A 100 -20.58 -20.19 -6.63
C ARG A 100 -20.22 -21.50 -7.31
N GLN A 101 -19.81 -22.47 -6.50
CA GLN A 101 -19.94 -23.86 -6.85
C GLN A 101 -21.45 -24.10 -6.90
N ASP A 102 -22.04 -23.91 -8.08
CA ASP A 102 -23.35 -24.48 -8.33
C ASP A 102 -23.13 -26.01 -8.32
N GLY A 103 -23.70 -26.62 -7.28
CA GLY A 103 -23.56 -28.03 -6.96
C GLY A 103 -24.17 -28.95 -8.03
N PRO A 104 -23.96 -30.26 -7.88
CA PRO A 104 -24.30 -31.25 -8.89
C PRO A 104 -25.81 -31.45 -8.97
N THR A 105 -26.39 -31.26 -10.16
CA THR A 105 -27.73 -31.75 -10.47
C THR A 105 -27.71 -33.27 -10.48
N ARG A 106 -28.14 -33.90 -9.38
CA ARG A 106 -28.50 -35.33 -9.35
C ARG A 106 -29.83 -35.54 -10.09
N GLN A 107 -29.84 -36.56 -10.93
CA GLN A 107 -31.00 -37.16 -11.60
C GLN A 107 -31.97 -37.81 -10.60
N THR A 108 -33.27 -37.76 -10.91
CA THR A 108 -34.41 -38.64 -10.54
C THR A 108 -35.69 -37.90 -10.95
N GLU A 109 -36.69 -38.40 -11.68
CA GLU A 109 -37.14 -39.72 -12.16
C GLU A 109 -37.76 -39.57 -13.56
#